data_AF-A0A132HU80-F1
#
_entry.id   AF-A0A132HU80-F1
#
_cell.length_a   1.000
_cell.length_b   1.000
_cell.length_c   1.000
_cell.angle_alpha   90.00
_cell.angle_beta   90.00
_cell.angle_gamma   90.00
#
_symmetry.space_group_name_H-M   'P 1'
#
loop_
_entity.id
_entity.type
_entity.pdbx_description
1 polymer ?
#
loop_
_entity_poly.entity_id
_entity_poly.type
_entity_poly.pdbx_seq_one_letter_code
_entity_poly.pdbx_strand_id
1 'polypeptide(L)'
;MEQNYYTEEELYWMTGGNTGTLPDHITPSRINMLGANEVFVFGSNIQGMHMGGAARVAYNQFGAEWGNGEGLQGQSYALPTMEGLESTKIAAKGFTECAKTHPELKFYVTPVGCGIAGYTPEEIAPMFKEAAKLENVYLPVSFWKVLINKKEEVAI
;
A
#
# COMPACT_ATOMS: atom_id res chain seq x y z
N MET A 1 -7.48 -19.59 -12.34
CA MET A 1 -6.70 -18.45 -11.82
C MET A 1 -7.08 -18.29 -10.36
N GLU A 2 -6.11 -18.15 -9.47
CA GLU A 2 -6.39 -17.93 -8.04
C GLU A 2 -6.92 -16.50 -7.86
N GLN A 3 -8.03 -16.36 -7.14
CA GLN A 3 -8.61 -15.05 -6.79
C GLN A 3 -7.76 -14.36 -5.71
N ASN A 4 -7.92 -13.04 -5.56
CA ASN A 4 -7.35 -12.33 -4.41
C ASN A 4 -7.93 -12.88 -3.10
N TYR A 5 -7.08 -13.03 -2.09
CA TYR A 5 -7.46 -13.61 -0.81
C TYR A 5 -7.53 -12.53 0.26
N TYR A 6 -8.69 -12.44 0.89
CA TYR A 6 -8.96 -11.62 2.06
C TYR A 6 -9.10 -12.51 3.29
N THR A 7 -8.54 -12.07 4.41
CA THR A 7 -8.78 -12.69 5.72
C THR A 7 -10.19 -12.37 6.23
N GLU A 8 -10.67 -13.11 7.23
CA GLU A 8 -11.95 -12.80 7.89
C GLU A 8 -11.97 -11.38 8.48
N GLU A 9 -10.83 -10.92 9.02
CA GLU A 9 -10.70 -9.54 9.52
C GLU A 9 -10.85 -8.54 8.37
N GLU A 10 -10.14 -8.71 7.26
CA GLU A 10 -10.24 -7.80 6.12
C GLU A 10 -11.66 -7.76 5.54
N LEU A 11 -12.32 -8.92 5.44
CA LEU A 11 -13.72 -9.01 5.00
C LEU A 11 -14.66 -8.28 5.96
N TYR A 12 -14.45 -8.40 7.28
CA TYR A 12 -15.23 -7.67 8.28
C TYR A 12 -15.01 -6.15 8.22
N TRP A 13 -13.78 -5.69 8.00
CA TRP A 13 -13.49 -4.27 7.82
C TRP A 13 -14.25 -3.70 6.61
N MET A 14 -14.31 -4.45 5.52
CA MET A 14 -15.05 -4.06 4.31
C MET A 14 -16.57 -3.94 4.52
N THR A 15 -17.15 -4.48 5.60
CA THR A 15 -18.56 -4.26 5.93
C THR A 15 -18.79 -2.96 6.72
N GLY A 16 -17.74 -2.18 6.96
CA GLY A 16 -17.77 -1.04 7.88
C GLY A 16 -17.72 -1.44 9.36
N GLY A 17 -17.53 -2.73 9.67
CA GLY A 17 -17.61 -3.29 11.01
C GLY A 17 -18.99 -3.10 11.67
N ASN A 18 -19.06 -3.29 12.99
CA ASN A 18 -20.32 -3.21 13.76
C ASN A 18 -21.00 -1.83 13.70
N THR A 19 -20.22 -0.76 13.50
CA THR A 19 -20.71 0.63 13.47
C THR A 19 -21.00 1.12 12.04
N GLY A 20 -20.56 0.40 11.01
CA GLY A 20 -20.62 0.86 9.63
C GLY A 20 -19.64 2.00 9.29
N THR A 21 -18.63 2.25 10.14
CA THR A 21 -17.71 3.38 10.01
C THR A 21 -16.26 3.00 9.71
N LEU A 22 -15.94 1.69 9.64
CA LEU A 22 -14.60 1.27 9.23
C LEU A 22 -14.37 1.57 7.74
N PRO A 23 -13.12 1.88 7.35
CA PRO A 23 -12.73 2.01 5.95
C PRO A 23 -13.05 0.74 5.13
N ASP A 24 -13.57 0.91 3.92
CA ASP A 24 -14.00 -0.18 3.02
C ASP A 24 -12.99 -0.48 1.89
N HIS A 25 -12.10 0.46 1.58
CA HIS A 25 -10.92 0.29 0.72
C HIS A 25 -9.76 -0.46 1.41
N ILE A 26 -9.92 -1.78 1.52
CA ILE A 26 -8.95 -2.70 2.13
C ILE A 26 -8.10 -3.42 1.07
N THR A 27 -6.77 -3.39 1.24
CA THR A 27 -5.87 -4.24 0.46
C THR A 27 -6.00 -5.70 0.94
N PRO A 28 -6.23 -6.68 0.04
CA PRO A 28 -6.25 -8.09 0.42
C PRO A 28 -4.90 -8.58 0.95
N SER A 29 -4.93 -9.49 1.92
CA SER A 29 -3.73 -10.16 2.45
C SER A 29 -2.87 -10.83 1.38
N ARG A 30 -3.48 -11.31 0.29
CA ARG A 30 -2.74 -11.79 -0.89
C ARG A 30 -3.39 -11.31 -2.18
N ILE A 31 -2.62 -10.56 -2.96
CA ILE A 31 -2.97 -10.14 -4.32
C ILE A 31 -2.39 -11.17 -5.28
N ASN A 32 -3.25 -11.98 -5.89
CA ASN A 32 -2.90 -13.00 -6.89
C ASN A 32 -3.16 -12.52 -8.32
N MET A 33 -4.06 -11.53 -8.48
CA MET A 33 -4.42 -10.96 -9.77
C MET A 33 -4.82 -9.49 -9.62
N LEU A 34 -4.64 -8.75 -10.72
CA LEU A 34 -5.05 -7.35 -10.85
C LEU A 34 -5.99 -7.22 -12.04
N GLY A 35 -7.04 -6.41 -11.87
CA GLY A 35 -7.82 -5.85 -12.97
C GLY A 35 -7.00 -4.82 -13.75
N ALA A 36 -7.48 -4.45 -14.95
CA ALA A 36 -6.72 -3.60 -15.87
C ALA A 36 -6.36 -2.20 -15.34
N ASN A 37 -7.09 -1.72 -14.33
CA ASN A 37 -6.89 -0.45 -13.66
C ASN A 37 -6.45 -0.60 -12.20
N GLU A 38 -5.95 -1.77 -11.81
CA GLU A 38 -5.47 -2.05 -10.47
C GLU A 38 -3.94 -2.09 -10.46
N VAL A 39 -3.34 -1.47 -9.45
CA VAL A 39 -1.90 -1.26 -9.34
C VAL A 39 -1.41 -1.86 -8.03
N PHE A 40 -0.41 -2.73 -8.12
CA PHE A 40 0.25 -3.31 -6.96
C PHE A 40 1.34 -2.37 -6.43
N VAL A 41 1.14 -1.79 -5.24
CA VAL A 41 2.11 -0.85 -4.65
C VAL A 41 3.00 -1.60 -3.65
N PHE A 42 4.30 -1.55 -3.86
CA PHE A 42 5.27 -2.37 -3.14
C PHE A 42 6.49 -1.58 -2.67
N GLY A 43 7.12 -2.06 -1.59
CA GLY A 43 8.38 -1.51 -1.11
C GLY A 43 9.56 -1.94 -1.97
N SER A 44 10.39 -0.98 -2.38
CA SER A 44 11.59 -1.20 -3.17
C SER A 44 12.83 -0.55 -2.54
N ASN A 45 14.00 -0.79 -3.14
CA ASN A 45 15.18 0.07 -3.01
C ASN A 45 15.27 0.97 -4.24
N ILE A 46 16.00 2.07 -4.14
CA ILE A 46 16.10 3.07 -5.21
C ILE A 46 16.77 2.51 -6.48
N GLN A 47 17.61 1.48 -6.35
CA GLN A 47 18.23 0.80 -7.50
C GLN A 47 17.28 -0.16 -8.22
N GLY A 48 16.06 -0.39 -7.73
CA GLY A 48 15.09 -1.29 -8.34
C GLY A 48 15.50 -2.76 -8.34
N MET A 49 16.25 -3.19 -7.31
CA MET A 49 16.70 -4.57 -7.15
C MET A 49 15.60 -5.39 -6.46
N HIS A 50 14.62 -5.87 -7.23
CA HIS A 50 13.37 -6.48 -6.74
C HIS A 50 13.53 -7.97 -6.39
N MET A 51 14.48 -8.32 -5.52
CA MET A 51 14.92 -9.70 -5.30
C MET A 51 14.07 -10.52 -4.31
N GLY A 52 13.22 -9.89 -3.49
CA GLY A 52 12.49 -10.58 -2.43
C GLY A 52 11.13 -9.96 -2.10
N GLY A 53 10.34 -10.72 -1.32
CA GLY A 53 9.05 -10.28 -0.80
C GLY A 53 8.09 -9.75 -1.88
N ALA A 54 7.37 -8.69 -1.54
CA ALA A 54 6.43 -8.03 -2.45
C ALA A 54 7.11 -7.50 -3.74
N ALA A 55 8.36 -7.04 -3.67
CA ALA A 55 9.09 -6.57 -4.84
C ALA A 55 9.30 -7.68 -5.89
N ARG A 56 9.68 -8.88 -5.45
CA ARG A 56 9.83 -10.04 -6.35
C ARG A 56 8.50 -10.45 -6.95
N VAL A 57 7.40 -10.37 -6.19
CA VAL A 57 6.06 -10.64 -6.72
C VAL A 57 5.69 -9.62 -7.79
N ALA A 58 5.88 -8.33 -7.51
CA ALA A 58 5.60 -7.25 -8.45
C ALA A 58 6.37 -7.43 -9.77
N TYR A 59 7.67 -7.75 -9.69
CA TYR A 59 8.51 -8.01 -10.87
C TYR A 59 8.04 -9.23 -11.66
N ASN A 60 7.77 -10.35 -10.99
CA ASN A 60 7.43 -11.60 -11.66
C ASN A 60 6.00 -11.63 -12.24
N GLN A 61 5.08 -10.87 -11.66
CA GLN A 61 3.64 -11.02 -11.94
C GLN A 61 2.94 -9.75 -12.41
N PHE A 62 3.38 -8.58 -11.97
CA PHE A 62 2.65 -7.32 -12.15
C PHE A 62 3.43 -6.26 -12.93
N GLY A 63 4.50 -6.68 -13.60
CA GLY A 63 5.22 -5.84 -14.56
C GLY A 63 6.07 -4.74 -13.94
N ALA A 64 6.49 -4.90 -12.67
CA ALA A 64 7.56 -4.04 -12.17
C ALA A 64 8.83 -4.28 -13.00
N GLU A 65 9.59 -3.23 -13.26
CA GLU A 65 10.79 -3.20 -14.08
C GLU A 65 12.03 -3.32 -13.21
N TRP A 66 12.97 -4.15 -13.65
CA TRP A 66 14.27 -4.26 -13.00
C TRP A 66 15.06 -2.97 -13.18
N GLY A 67 15.69 -2.47 -12.11
CA GLY A 67 16.45 -1.21 -12.17
C GLY A 67 15.62 0.05 -11.93
N ASN A 68 14.30 -0.08 -11.82
CA ASN A 68 13.39 1.03 -11.53
C ASN A 68 12.81 0.92 -10.11
N GLY A 69 13.34 1.72 -9.18
CA GLY A 69 13.02 1.68 -7.76
C GLY A 69 11.85 2.56 -7.32
N GLU A 70 11.34 3.45 -8.18
CA GLU A 70 10.34 4.44 -7.78
C GLU A 70 9.33 4.74 -8.90
N GLY A 71 8.06 4.88 -8.52
CA GLY A 71 7.02 5.36 -9.42
C GLY A 71 6.21 4.25 -10.09
N LEU A 72 5.25 4.69 -10.91
CA LEU A 72 4.34 3.83 -11.65
C LEU A 72 5.06 3.14 -12.83
N GLN A 73 4.87 1.82 -12.96
CA GLN A 73 5.51 0.97 -13.96
C GLN A 73 4.72 -0.33 -14.15
N GLY A 74 4.43 -0.71 -15.39
CA GLY A 74 3.52 -1.84 -15.66
C GLY A 74 2.18 -1.69 -14.91
N GLN A 75 1.76 -2.72 -14.18
CA GLN A 75 0.62 -2.67 -13.23
C GLN A 75 1.11 -2.60 -11.77
N SER A 76 2.23 -1.92 -11.55
CA SER A 76 2.87 -1.79 -10.24
C SER A 76 3.28 -0.34 -9.96
N TYR A 77 3.44 -0.02 -8.68
CA TYR A 77 4.08 1.21 -8.22
C TYR A 77 5.18 0.86 -7.24
N ALA A 78 6.42 1.22 -7.55
CA ALA A 78 7.55 1.03 -6.65
C ALA A 78 7.65 2.22 -5.69
N LEU A 79 7.78 1.93 -4.40
CA LEU A 79 7.91 2.92 -3.34
C LEU A 79 9.21 2.65 -2.58
N PRO A 80 10.24 3.50 -2.70
CA PRO A 80 11.48 3.35 -1.95
C PRO A 80 11.26 3.28 -0.44
N THR A 81 11.69 2.17 0.17
CA THR A 81 11.58 1.93 1.62
C THR A 81 12.89 1.48 2.26
N MET A 82 13.98 1.37 1.51
CA MET A 82 15.25 0.80 2.00
C MET A 82 16.28 1.90 2.33
N GLU A 83 15.99 3.15 1.99
CA GLU A 83 16.87 4.32 2.07
C GLU A 83 16.61 5.17 3.33
N GLY A 84 15.91 4.60 4.32
CA GLY A 84 15.57 5.27 5.58
C GLY A 84 14.16 5.88 5.60
N LEU A 85 13.70 6.22 6.81
CA LEU A 85 12.34 6.74 7.03
C LEU A 85 12.08 8.09 6.36
N GLU A 86 13.05 9.00 6.35
CA GLU A 86 12.88 10.31 5.68
C GLU A 86 12.71 10.16 4.17
N SER A 87 13.53 9.31 3.53
CA SER A 87 13.40 8.97 2.11
C SER A 87 12.05 8.30 1.83
N THR A 88 11.64 7.38 2.70
CA THR A 88 10.34 6.67 2.60
C THR A 88 9.17 7.64 2.69
N LYS A 89 9.25 8.65 3.57
CA LYS A 89 8.23 9.69 3.73
C LYS A 89 8.10 10.56 2.48
N ILE A 90 9.22 10.89 1.83
CA ILE A 90 9.22 11.62 0.56
C ILE A 90 8.57 10.76 -0.54
N ALA A 91 8.95 9.49 -0.63
CA ALA A 91 8.38 8.53 -1.58
C ALA A 91 6.87 8.34 -1.38
N ALA A 92 6.40 8.21 -0.13
CA ALA A 92 4.97 8.11 0.20
C ALA A 92 4.19 9.38 -0.21
N LYS A 93 4.82 10.56 -0.08
CA LYS A 93 4.24 11.81 -0.60
C LYS A 93 4.16 11.79 -2.13
N GLY A 94 5.21 11.35 -2.82
CA GLY A 94 5.21 11.18 -4.28
C GLY A 94 4.12 10.23 -4.75
N PHE A 95 3.96 9.09 -4.07
CA PHE A 95 2.87 8.15 -4.29
C PHE A 95 1.50 8.81 -4.12
N THR A 96 1.32 9.60 -3.05
CA THR A 96 0.05 10.30 -2.80
C THR A 96 -0.31 11.25 -3.95
N GLU A 97 0.65 11.99 -4.49
CA GLU A 97 0.41 12.87 -5.64
C GLU A 97 0.15 12.09 -6.94
N CYS A 98 0.81 10.95 -7.14
CA CYS A 98 0.50 10.05 -8.24
C CYS A 98 -0.95 9.54 -8.15
N ALA A 99 -1.38 9.08 -6.98
CA ALA A 99 -2.73 8.57 -6.78
C ALA A 99 -3.82 9.65 -7.01
N LYS A 100 -3.57 10.90 -6.61
CA LYS A 100 -4.46 12.04 -6.88
C LYS A 100 -4.62 12.34 -8.37
N THR A 101 -3.54 12.18 -9.14
CA THR A 101 -3.52 12.50 -10.57
C THR A 101 -4.04 11.37 -11.45
N HIS A 102 -4.23 10.17 -10.87
CA HIS A 102 -4.74 8.98 -11.55
C HIS A 102 -5.96 8.40 -10.81
N PRO A 103 -7.07 9.15 -10.67
CA PRO A 103 -8.26 8.68 -9.96
C PRO A 103 -8.91 7.46 -10.62
N GLU A 104 -8.60 7.17 -11.89
CA GLU A 104 -9.05 5.99 -12.63
C GLU A 104 -8.37 4.68 -12.19
N LEU A 105 -7.20 4.77 -11.54
CA LEU A 105 -6.42 3.63 -11.07
C LEU A 105 -6.72 3.35 -9.59
N LYS A 106 -6.83 2.07 -9.24
CA LYS A 106 -6.92 1.59 -7.85
C LYS A 106 -5.56 1.11 -7.37
N PHE A 107 -5.05 1.71 -6.31
CA PHE A 107 -3.74 1.39 -5.77
C PHE A 107 -3.88 0.46 -4.56
N TYR A 108 -3.49 -0.80 -4.71
CA TYR A 108 -3.41 -1.76 -3.61
C TYR A 108 -2.06 -1.65 -2.91
N VAL A 109 -2.03 -0.91 -1.81
CA VAL A 109 -0.84 -0.75 -0.98
C VAL A 109 -0.62 -1.99 -0.13
N THR A 110 0.49 -2.68 -0.39
CA THR A 110 0.96 -3.78 0.47
C THR A 110 1.39 -3.23 1.84
N PRO A 111 1.70 -4.07 2.84
CA PRO A 111 2.40 -3.65 4.06
C PRO A 111 3.84 -3.15 3.78
N VAL A 112 3.94 -2.10 2.99
CA VAL A 112 5.16 -1.51 2.45
C VAL A 112 6.06 -1.05 3.59
N GLY A 113 7.35 -1.36 3.51
CA GLY A 113 8.30 -1.10 4.60
C GLY A 113 8.24 -2.10 5.77
N CYS A 114 7.16 -2.86 5.95
CA CYS A 114 7.00 -3.77 7.10
C CYS A 114 7.48 -5.21 6.88
N GLY A 115 7.96 -5.51 5.67
CA GLY A 115 8.59 -6.80 5.35
C GLY A 115 10.10 -6.75 5.54
N ILE A 116 10.83 -6.77 4.44
CA ILE A 116 12.31 -6.83 4.43
C ILE A 116 12.95 -5.58 5.06
N ALA A 117 12.37 -4.40 4.89
CA ALA A 117 12.89 -3.16 5.47
C ALA A 117 12.76 -3.13 7.02
N GLY A 118 11.84 -3.93 7.58
CA GLY A 118 11.76 -4.17 9.02
C GLY A 118 11.09 -3.07 9.85
N TYR A 119 10.44 -2.08 9.22
CA TYR A 119 9.70 -1.05 9.95
C TYR A 119 8.37 -1.55 10.48
N THR A 120 7.86 -0.94 11.55
CA THR A 120 6.53 -1.26 12.06
C THR A 120 5.43 -0.47 11.33
N PRO A 121 4.17 -0.94 11.38
CA PRO A 121 3.04 -0.15 10.88
C PRO A 121 2.95 1.24 11.53
N GLU A 122 3.31 1.39 12.80
CA GLU A 122 3.28 2.66 13.52
C GLU A 122 4.28 3.68 12.98
N GLU A 123 5.40 3.21 12.42
CA GLU A 123 6.42 4.05 11.77
C GLU A 123 5.98 4.47 10.36
N ILE A 124 5.38 3.55 9.59
CA ILE A 124 5.06 3.78 8.16
C ILE A 124 3.68 4.37 7.93
N ALA A 125 2.63 3.83 8.56
CA ALA A 125 1.25 4.21 8.29
C ALA A 125 0.98 5.72 8.41
N PRO A 126 1.57 6.48 9.35
CA PRO A 126 1.39 7.94 9.40
C PRO A 126 1.78 8.68 8.11
N MET A 127 2.70 8.12 7.31
CA MET A 127 3.11 8.70 6.03
C MET A 127 2.02 8.61 4.96
N PHE A 128 1.06 7.70 5.12
CA PHE A 128 -0.08 7.48 4.20
C PHE A 128 -1.35 8.23 4.62
N LYS A 129 -1.32 9.08 5.65
CA LYS A 129 -2.51 9.78 6.18
C LYS A 129 -3.28 10.58 5.12
N GLU A 130 -2.58 11.19 4.16
CA GLU A 130 -3.23 11.94 3.08
C GLU A 130 -3.71 11.02 1.97
N ALA A 131 -2.93 10.00 1.60
CA ALA A 131 -3.36 8.97 0.63
C ALA A 131 -4.61 8.21 1.09
N ALA A 132 -4.73 7.96 2.40
CA ALA A 132 -5.89 7.33 3.03
C ALA A 132 -7.22 8.08 2.83
N LYS A 133 -7.18 9.36 2.43
CA LYS A 133 -8.40 10.13 2.14
C LYS A 133 -8.89 9.92 0.71
N LEU A 134 -8.10 9.25 -0.13
CA LEU A 134 -8.41 9.04 -1.54
C LEU A 134 -9.19 7.73 -1.71
N GLU A 135 -10.31 7.79 -2.43
CA GLU A 135 -11.18 6.62 -2.66
C GLU A 135 -10.48 5.53 -3.48
N ASN A 136 -9.47 5.90 -4.26
CA ASN A 136 -8.73 5.00 -5.14
C ASN A 136 -7.46 4.41 -4.49
N VAL A 137 -7.20 4.70 -3.21
CA VAL A 137 -6.10 4.11 -2.45
C VAL A 137 -6.64 3.09 -1.46
N TYR A 138 -6.18 1.86 -1.58
CA TYR A 138 -6.49 0.75 -0.70
C TYR A 138 -5.28 0.50 0.19
N LEU A 139 -5.48 0.46 1.51
CA LEU A 139 -4.42 0.24 2.50
C LEU A 139 -4.62 -1.10 3.22
N PRO A 140 -3.55 -1.71 3.75
CA PRO A 140 -3.70 -2.90 4.57
C PRO A 140 -4.35 -2.54 5.91
N VAL A 141 -5.10 -3.48 6.50
CA VAL A 141 -5.77 -3.28 7.80
C VAL A 141 -4.79 -2.80 8.89
N SER A 142 -3.54 -3.27 8.87
CA SER A 142 -2.50 -2.83 9.81
C SER A 142 -2.24 -1.33 9.76
N PHE A 143 -2.30 -0.70 8.58
CA PHE A 143 -2.13 0.75 8.45
C PHE A 143 -3.40 1.48 8.87
N TRP A 144 -4.56 0.97 8.50
CA TRP A 144 -5.84 1.54 8.92
C TRP A 144 -5.97 1.61 10.44
N LYS A 145 -5.62 0.54 11.17
CA LYS A 145 -5.61 0.49 12.64
C LYS A 145 -4.81 1.65 13.25
N VAL A 146 -3.61 1.91 12.73
CA VAL A 146 -2.77 3.03 13.20
C VAL A 146 -3.41 4.38 12.89
N LEU A 147 -3.97 4.54 11.68
CA LEU A 147 -4.55 5.80 11.22
C LEU A 147 -5.86 6.17 11.93
N ILE A 148 -6.69 5.19 12.31
CA ILE A 148 -7.93 5.45 13.05
C ILE A 148 -7.66 5.68 14.54
N ASN A 149 -6.76 4.92 15.17
CA ASN A 149 -6.50 5.05 16.61
C ASN A 149 -5.90 6.43 16.95
N LYS A 150 -5.07 7.00 16.08
CA LYS A 150 -4.53 8.36 16.27
C LYS A 150 -5.57 9.49 16.11
N LYS A 151 -6.74 9.23 15.51
CA LYS A 151 -7.82 10.24 15.48
C LYS A 151 -8.49 10.38 16.85
N GLU A 152 -8.49 9.33 17.66
CA GLU A 152 -9.10 9.33 18.99
C GLU A 152 -8.22 10.04 20.03
N GLU A 153 -6.89 10.00 19.88
CA GLU A 153 -5.96 10.67 20.81
C GLU A 153 -5.96 12.21 20.72
N VAL A 154 -6.46 12.80 19.63
CA VAL A 154 -6.47 14.26 19.42
C VAL A 154 -7.83 14.90 19.80
N ALA A 155 -8.80 14.09 20.21
CA ALA A 155 -10.16 14.53 20.56
C ALA A 155 -10.34 14.82 22.07
N ILE A 156 -9.27 15.17 22.79
CA ILE A 156 -9.26 15.47 24.24
C ILE A 156 -8.80 16.92 24.48
#